data_AF-A0A1M7SUF9-F1
#
_entry.id   AF-A0A1M7SUF9-F1
#
_cell.length_a   1.000
_cell.length_b   1.000
_cell.length_c   1.000
_cell.angle_alpha   90.00
_cell.angle_beta   90.00
_cell.angle_gamma   90.00
#
_symmetry.space_group_name_H-M   'P 1'
#
loop_
_entity.id
_entity.type
_entity.pdbx_description
1 polymer ?
#
loop_
_entity_poly.entity_id
_entity_poly.type
_entity_poly.pdbx_seq_one_letter_code
_entity_poly.pdbx_strand_id
1 'polypeptide(L)'
;MPSLNPFRYIDPVGIFAFIFFNFGWTRAPFIDFTKMRKKKLFTYASFGILSSFVLAFLYGFLARIANPVFFDVLYRASLWSFTYGLISILPVPPLDGSRLLLAFLPTKSYEWYIKFNVYGIIFMLGLLVLWILPLIMQPLVIFITTVTNYIVFGNW
;
A
#
# COMPACT_ATOMS: atom_id res chain seq x y z
N MET A 1 -6.39 22.01 2.93
CA MET A 1 -5.58 21.29 3.92
C MET A 1 -6.22 19.93 4.16
N PRO A 2 -5.45 18.84 4.34
CA PRO A 2 -6.04 17.58 4.80
C PRO A 2 -6.83 17.85 6.08
N SER A 3 -8.07 17.36 6.16
CA SER A 3 -8.86 17.57 7.37
C SER A 3 -8.20 16.86 8.54
N LEU A 4 -8.06 17.54 9.67
CA LEU A 4 -7.48 17.02 10.91
C LEU A 4 -8.31 15.91 11.57
N ASN A 5 -9.48 15.58 11.02
CA ASN A 5 -10.32 14.50 11.53
C ASN A 5 -9.81 13.14 11.02
N PRO A 6 -9.23 12.28 11.89
CA PRO A 6 -8.67 10.99 11.50
C PRO A 6 -9.73 10.00 11.02
N PHE A 7 -10.98 10.12 11.49
CA PHE A 7 -12.08 9.22 11.11
C PHE A 7 -12.49 9.34 9.64
N ARG A 8 -12.10 10.43 8.96
CA ARG A 8 -12.46 10.66 7.55
C ARG A 8 -11.68 9.76 6.57
N TYR A 9 -10.56 9.20 7.02
CA TYR A 9 -9.70 8.32 6.22
C TYR A 9 -10.00 6.83 6.43
N ILE A 10 -10.97 6.53 7.29
CA ILE A 10 -11.40 5.18 7.57
C ILE A 10 -12.48 4.80 6.54
N ASP A 11 -12.27 3.69 5.83
CA ASP A 11 -13.28 3.10 4.96
C ASP A 11 -13.97 1.94 5.69
N PRO A 12 -15.29 1.98 5.94
CA PRO A 12 -16.01 0.88 6.56
C PRO A 12 -15.85 -0.43 5.79
N VAL A 13 -15.84 -0.39 4.45
CA VAL A 13 -15.65 -1.57 3.60
C VAL A 13 -14.23 -2.12 3.76
N GLY A 14 -13.24 -1.23 3.81
CA GLY A 14 -11.86 -1.60 4.06
C GLY A 14 -11.64 -2.22 5.44
N ILE A 15 -12.36 -1.75 6.46
CA ILE A 15 -12.35 -2.38 7.80
C ILE A 15 -12.94 -3.78 7.75
N PHE A 16 -14.11 -3.96 7.14
CA PHE A 16 -14.72 -5.29 7.04
C PHE A 16 -13.81 -6.25 6.28
N ALA A 17 -13.24 -5.82 5.16
CA ALA A 17 -12.25 -6.59 4.43
C ALA A 17 -11.07 -7.00 5.32
N PHE A 18 -10.56 -6.08 6.14
CA PHE A 18 -9.47 -6.38 7.07
C PHE A 18 -9.87 -7.43 8.12
N ILE A 19 -11.05 -7.30 8.73
CA ILE A 19 -11.52 -8.22 9.77
C ILE A 19 -11.70 -9.64 9.22
N PHE A 20 -12.27 -9.79 8.02
CA PHE A 20 -12.61 -11.10 7.48
C PHE A 20 -11.46 -11.76 6.69
N PHE A 21 -10.59 -10.96 6.07
CA PHE A 21 -9.61 -11.45 5.11
C PHE A 21 -8.17 -11.02 5.42
N ASN A 22 -7.93 -10.35 6.55
CA ASN A 22 -6.63 -9.76 6.93
C ASN A 22 -6.05 -8.82 5.85
N PHE A 23 -6.92 -8.30 4.98
CA PHE A 23 -6.57 -7.40 3.90
C PHE A 23 -7.55 -6.24 3.89
N GLY A 24 -7.05 -5.01 4.02
CA GLY A 24 -7.88 -3.83 4.03
C GLY A 24 -7.17 -2.62 3.46
N TRP A 25 -7.94 -1.60 3.15
CA TRP A 25 -7.45 -0.32 2.63
C TRP A 25 -8.06 0.84 3.39
N THR A 26 -7.38 1.98 3.34
CA THR A 26 -7.90 3.24 3.87
C THR A 26 -8.67 3.99 2.79
N ARG A 27 -9.63 4.82 3.21
CA ARG A 27 -10.34 5.69 2.28
C ARG A 27 -9.35 6.72 1.74
N ALA A 28 -9.25 6.81 0.42
CA ALA A 28 -8.43 7.84 -0.21
C ALA A 28 -8.88 9.24 0.25
N PRO A 29 -7.95 10.15 0.58
CA PRO A 29 -8.32 11.54 0.82
C PRO A 29 -9.08 12.06 -0.39
N PHE A 30 -10.13 12.85 -0.17
CA PHE A 30 -10.79 13.59 -1.25
C PHE A 30 -9.84 14.68 -1.76
N ILE A 31 -8.86 14.26 -2.56
CA ILE A 31 -8.00 15.16 -3.29
C ILE A 31 -8.78 15.60 -4.52
N ASP A 32 -9.06 16.89 -4.59
CA ASP A 32 -9.54 17.50 -5.82
C ASP A 32 -8.40 17.46 -6.85
N PHE A 33 -8.26 16.32 -7.54
CA PHE A 33 -7.15 16.11 -8.47
C PHE A 33 -7.28 17.04 -9.70
N THR A 34 -8.44 17.70 -9.91
CA THR A 34 -8.57 18.78 -10.92
C THR A 34 -7.79 20.03 -10.53
N LYS A 35 -7.68 20.31 -9.23
CA LYS A 35 -6.95 21.48 -8.69
C LYS A 35 -5.50 21.17 -8.32
N MET A 36 -5.16 19.91 -8.09
CA MET A 36 -3.77 19.53 -7.80
C MET A 36 -2.93 19.42 -9.07
N ARG A 37 -1.81 20.17 -9.10
CA ARG A 37 -0.80 20.04 -10.17
C ARG A 37 -0.32 18.60 -10.23
N LYS A 38 -0.30 18.01 -11.44
CA LYS A 38 0.17 16.63 -11.70
C LYS A 38 1.51 16.29 -11.01
N LYS A 39 2.44 17.25 -11.02
CA LYS A 39 3.74 17.13 -10.31
C LYS A 39 3.59 16.87 -8.81
N LYS A 40 2.66 17.56 -8.13
CA LYS A 40 2.40 17.38 -6.69
C LYS A 40 1.76 16.01 -6.40
N LEU A 41 0.89 15.55 -7.30
CA LEU A 41 0.27 14.23 -7.19
C LEU A 41 1.30 13.12 -7.36
N PHE A 42 2.16 13.23 -8.37
CA PHE A 42 3.27 12.31 -8.60
C PHE A 42 4.18 12.24 -7.37
N THR A 43 4.65 13.38 -6.86
CA THR A 43 5.53 13.40 -5.69
C THR A 43 4.85 12.77 -4.48
N TYR A 44 3.57 13.07 -4.22
CA TYR A 44 2.85 12.52 -3.08
C TYR A 44 2.71 11.00 -3.15
N ALA A 45 2.27 10.47 -4.30
CA ALA A 45 2.13 9.02 -4.50
C ALA A 45 3.49 8.32 -4.41
N SER A 46 4.53 8.87 -5.04
CA SER A 46 5.88 8.34 -4.98
C SER A 46 6.44 8.34 -3.55
N PHE A 47 6.19 9.39 -2.76
CA PHE A 47 6.64 9.45 -1.37
C PHE A 47 6.02 8.35 -0.51
N GLY A 48 4.73 8.00 -0.69
CA GLY A 48 4.08 6.91 0.03
C GLY A 48 4.67 5.53 -0.31
N ILE A 49 4.94 5.30 -1.60
CA ILE A 49 5.56 4.06 -2.07
C ILE A 49 7.00 3.96 -1.54
N LEU A 50 7.80 5.01 -1.74
CA LEU A 50 9.20 5.05 -1.33
C LEU A 50 9.36 4.94 0.19
N SER A 51 8.52 5.62 0.97
CA SER A 51 8.60 5.55 2.44
C SER A 51 8.35 4.14 2.96
N SER A 52 7.43 3.40 2.35
CA SER A 52 7.14 2.01 2.71
C SER A 52 8.37 1.11 2.52
N PHE A 53 9.09 1.25 1.40
CA PHE A 53 10.33 0.51 1.17
C PHE A 53 11.45 0.95 2.12
N VAL A 54 11.63 2.25 2.32
CA VAL A 54 12.65 2.77 3.25
C VAL A 54 12.41 2.25 4.67
N LEU A 55 11.16 2.26 5.13
CA LEU A 55 10.79 1.71 6.43
C LEU A 55 11.05 0.20 6.50
N ALA A 56 10.74 -0.54 5.43
CA ALA A 56 11.02 -1.98 5.39
C ALA A 56 12.50 -2.30 5.58
N PHE A 57 13.38 -1.57 4.87
CA PHE A 57 14.84 -1.71 5.04
C PHE A 57 15.31 -1.25 6.42
N LEU A 58 14.80 -0.12 6.91
CA LEU A 58 15.16 0.40 8.23
C LEU A 58 14.78 -0.58 9.34
N TYR A 59 13.57 -1.11 9.34
CA TYR A 59 13.12 -2.09 10.34
C TYR A 59 13.87 -3.42 10.22
N GLY A 60 14.20 -3.87 9.00
CA GLY A 60 15.01 -5.08 8.82
C GLY A 60 16.42 -4.91 9.39
N PHE A 61 17.05 -3.75 9.15
CA PHE A 61 18.36 -3.44 9.71
C PHE A 61 18.31 -3.30 11.24
N LEU A 62 17.31 -2.61 11.77
CA LEU A 62 17.11 -2.49 13.22
C LEU A 62 16.85 -3.85 13.87
N ALA A 63 16.12 -4.75 13.21
CA ALA A 63 15.89 -6.11 13.70
C ALA A 63 17.21 -6.88 13.87
N ARG A 64 18.18 -6.72 12.96
CA ARG A 64 19.49 -7.40 13.03
C ARG A 64 20.28 -7.08 14.30
N ILE A 65 20.16 -5.85 14.80
CA ILE A 65 20.87 -5.39 16.01
C ILE A 65 19.97 -5.38 17.26
N ALA A 66 18.70 -5.79 17.13
CA ALA A 66 17.74 -5.73 18.21
C ALA A 66 17.90 -6.88 19.20
N ASN A 67 17.53 -6.60 20.45
CA ASN A 67 17.38 -7.64 21.47
C ASN A 67 16.23 -8.61 21.10
N PRO A 68 16.24 -9.86 21.58
CA PRO A 68 15.20 -10.86 21.26
C PRO A 68 13.76 -10.40 21.50
N VAL A 69 13.55 -9.53 22.50
CA VAL A 69 12.24 -8.94 22.82
C VAL A 69 11.71 -8.04 21.69
N PHE A 70 12.58 -7.26 21.05
CA PHE A 70 12.20 -6.33 19.98
C PHE A 70 12.39 -6.93 18.58
N PHE A 71 13.14 -8.01 18.46
CA PHE A 71 13.43 -8.68 17.19
C PHE A 71 12.15 -9.03 16.43
N ASP A 72 11.21 -9.75 17.08
CA ASP A 72 9.98 -10.21 16.41
C ASP A 72 9.11 -9.03 15.93
N VAL A 73 9.03 -7.96 16.73
CA VAL A 73 8.28 -6.76 16.38
C VAL A 73 8.89 -6.06 15.17
N LEU A 74 10.21 -5.85 15.15
CA LEU A 74 10.90 -5.18 14.05
C LEU A 74 10.95 -6.04 12.78
N TYR A 75 11.09 -7.36 12.93
CA TYR A 75 11.03 -8.30 11.83
C TYR A 75 9.64 -8.28 11.16
N ARG A 76 8.56 -8.35 11.94
CA ARG A 76 7.19 -8.23 11.42
C ARG A 76 6.92 -6.85 10.82
N ALA A 77 7.41 -5.78 11.44
CA ALA A 77 7.28 -4.43 10.90
C ALA A 77 7.97 -4.31 9.54
N SER A 78 9.17 -4.89 9.37
CA SER A 78 9.86 -4.96 8.08
C SER A 78 9.04 -5.70 7.03
N LEU A 79 8.53 -6.89 7.35
CA LEU A 79 7.69 -7.69 6.46
C LEU A 79 6.43 -6.91 6.02
N TRP A 80 5.72 -6.30 6.97
CA TRP A 80 4.51 -5.54 6.68
C TRP A 80 4.81 -4.29 5.85
N SER A 81 5.83 -3.52 6.19
CA SER A 81 6.24 -2.35 5.40
C SER A 81 6.60 -2.72 3.96
N PHE A 82 7.29 -3.86 3.75
CA PHE A 82 7.62 -4.33 2.41
C PHE A 82 6.37 -4.78 1.65
N THR A 83 5.47 -5.50 2.33
CA THR A 83 4.18 -5.94 1.78
C THR A 83 3.35 -4.73 1.33
N TYR A 84 3.21 -3.71 2.19
CA TYR A 84 2.53 -2.46 1.84
C TYR A 84 3.22 -1.73 0.69
N GLY A 85 4.55 -1.71 0.64
CA GLY A 85 5.30 -1.10 -0.46
C GLY A 85 4.99 -1.75 -1.81
N LEU A 86 5.06 -3.09 -1.88
CA LEU A 86 4.74 -3.84 -3.11
C LEU A 86 3.28 -3.69 -3.54
N ILE A 87 2.34 -3.79 -2.59
CA ILE A 87 0.92 -3.60 -2.88
C ILE A 87 0.68 -2.16 -3.36
N SER A 88 1.35 -1.17 -2.77
CA SER A 88 1.24 0.24 -3.18
C SER A 88 1.74 0.51 -4.58
N ILE A 89 2.55 -0.36 -5.19
CA ILE A 89 2.94 -0.25 -6.61
C ILE A 89 1.79 -0.68 -7.54
N LEU A 90 0.90 -1.58 -7.09
CA LEU A 90 -0.14 -2.12 -7.95
C LEU A 90 -1.07 -1.00 -8.44
N PRO A 91 -1.32 -0.90 -9.76
CA PRO A 91 -2.13 0.15 -10.36
C PRO A 91 -3.65 -0.06 -10.16
N VAL A 92 -4.06 -0.49 -8.97
CA VAL A 92 -5.45 -0.82 -8.64
C VAL A 92 -5.98 0.19 -7.63
N PRO A 93 -7.06 0.94 -7.93
CA PRO A 93 -7.73 1.77 -6.94
C PRO A 93 -8.26 0.85 -5.84
N PRO A 94 -8.05 1.10 -4.54
CA PRO A 94 -7.74 2.38 -3.87
C PRO A 94 -6.25 2.62 -3.54
N LEU A 95 -5.36 1.77 -4.05
CA LEU A 95 -3.92 1.77 -3.74
C LEU A 95 -3.19 2.96 -4.38
N ASP A 96 -2.04 3.32 -3.81
CA ASP A 96 -1.27 4.50 -4.22
C ASP A 96 -0.73 4.43 -5.66
N GLY A 97 -0.51 3.23 -6.20
CA GLY A 97 -0.06 3.03 -7.59
C GLY A 97 -1.06 3.54 -8.63
N SER A 98 -2.35 3.46 -8.34
CA SER A 98 -3.39 4.06 -9.19
C SER A 98 -3.29 5.59 -9.25
N ARG A 99 -2.81 6.23 -8.17
CA ARG A 99 -2.59 7.69 -8.08
C ARG A 99 -1.30 8.09 -8.80
N LEU A 100 -0.30 7.22 -8.77
CA LEU A 100 0.90 7.40 -9.57
C LEU A 100 0.55 7.41 -11.06
N LEU A 101 -0.26 6.44 -11.52
CA LEU A 101 -0.76 6.40 -12.90
C LEU A 101 -1.51 7.68 -13.27
N LEU A 102 -2.39 8.16 -12.40
CA LEU A 102 -3.13 9.41 -12.60
C LEU A 102 -2.22 10.61 -12.89
N ALA A 103 -1.06 10.67 -12.26
CA ALA A 103 -0.14 11.79 -12.46
C ALA A 103 0.40 11.85 -13.91
N PHE A 104 0.43 10.70 -14.61
CA PHE A 104 0.80 10.60 -16.02
C PHE A 104 -0.40 10.79 -16.97
N LEU A 105 -1.64 10.60 -16.51
CA LEU A 105 -2.81 10.71 -17.38
C LEU A 105 -3.15 12.16 -17.79
N PRO A 106 -3.76 12.37 -18.97
CA PRO A 106 -4.31 13.66 -19.38
C PRO A 106 -5.51 14.06 -18.51
N THR A 107 -5.73 15.37 -18.31
CA THR A 107 -6.83 15.90 -17.47
C THR A 107 -8.22 15.50 -17.99
N LYS A 108 -8.36 15.24 -19.30
CA LYS A 108 -9.61 14.75 -19.93
C LYS A 108 -10.02 13.36 -19.43
N SER A 109 -9.07 12.54 -18.98
CA SER A 109 -9.32 11.17 -18.49
C SER A 109 -9.73 11.13 -17.02
N TYR A 110 -9.95 12.28 -16.39
CA TYR A 110 -10.24 12.36 -14.97
C TYR A 110 -11.61 11.78 -14.61
N GLU A 111 -12.62 12.00 -15.45
CA GLU A 111 -13.93 11.35 -15.26
C GLU A 111 -13.85 9.83 -15.39
N TRP A 112 -13.00 9.34 -16.30
CA TRP A 112 -12.72 7.92 -16.41
C TRP A 112 -12.09 7.38 -15.13
N TYR A 113 -11.19 8.13 -14.49
CA TYR A 113 -10.62 7.73 -13.21
C TYR A 113 -11.65 7.64 -12.09
N ILE A 114 -12.58 8.59 -11.98
CA ILE A 114 -13.62 8.53 -10.93
C ILE A 114 -14.43 7.24 -11.08
N LYS A 115 -14.80 6.88 -12.32
CA LYS A 115 -15.45 5.59 -12.63
C LYS A 115 -14.52 4.41 -12.29
N PHE A 116 -13.27 4.47 -12.71
CA PHE A 116 -12.26 3.44 -12.46
C PHE A 116 -12.02 3.22 -10.96
N ASN A 117 -12.12 4.25 -10.12
CA ASN A 117 -11.95 4.13 -8.67
C ASN A 117 -13.05 3.26 -8.05
N VAL A 118 -14.31 3.45 -8.47
CA VAL A 118 -15.44 2.61 -8.04
C VAL A 118 -15.27 1.17 -8.55
N TYR A 119 -14.94 1.01 -9.83
CA TYR A 119 -14.72 -0.32 -10.42
C TYR A 119 -13.51 -1.03 -9.80
N GLY A 120 -12.45 -0.31 -9.42
CA GLY A 120 -11.27 -0.84 -8.76
C GLY A 120 -11.59 -1.45 -7.40
N ILE A 121 -12.39 -0.74 -6.59
CA ILE A 121 -12.84 -1.27 -5.29
C ILE A 121 -13.70 -2.53 -5.48
N ILE A 122 -14.64 -2.53 -6.44
CA ILE A 122 -15.48 -3.70 -6.74
C ILE A 122 -14.62 -4.86 -7.23
N PHE A 123 -13.64 -4.59 -8.10
CA PHE A 123 -12.70 -5.59 -8.60
C PHE A 123 -11.86 -6.20 -7.47
N MET A 124 -11.34 -5.38 -6.55
CA MET A 124 -10.62 -5.87 -5.38
C MET A 124 -11.49 -6.72 -4.47
N LEU A 125 -12.73 -6.30 -4.21
CA LEU A 125 -13.70 -7.10 -3.46
C LEU A 125 -14.00 -8.43 -4.15
N GLY A 126 -14.14 -8.43 -5.48
CA GLY A 126 -14.33 -9.64 -6.28
C GLY A 126 -13.15 -10.61 -6.11
N LEU A 127 -11.91 -10.13 -6.28
CA LEU A 127 -10.72 -10.97 -6.10
C LEU A 127 -10.59 -11.53 -4.67
N LEU A 128 -11.06 -10.77 -3.68
CA LEU A 128 -11.02 -11.13 -2.28
C LEU A 128 -12.06 -12.21 -1.94
N VAL A 129 -13.31 -12.06 -2.41
CA VAL A 129 -14.38 -13.06 -2.25
C VAL A 129 -14.06 -14.37 -3.00
N LEU A 130 -13.44 -14.26 -4.18
CA LEU A 130 -13.05 -15.41 -4.99
C LEU A 130 -11.79 -16.13 -4.47
N TRP A 131 -11.19 -15.69 -3.35
CA TRP A 131 -9.94 -16.22 -2.81
C TRP A 131 -8.74 -16.16 -3.78
N ILE A 132 -8.81 -15.31 -4.80
CA ILE A 132 -7.75 -15.12 -5.78
C ILE A 132 -6.63 -14.25 -5.20
N LEU A 133 -6.98 -13.26 -4.36
CA LEU A 133 -5.97 -12.39 -3.72
C LEU A 133 -4.93 -13.20 -2.92
N PRO A 134 -5.30 -14.13 -2.02
CA PRO A 134 -4.34 -14.98 -1.32
C PRO A 134 -3.42 -15.76 -2.26
N LEU A 135 -3.95 -16.29 -3.37
CA LEU A 135 -3.15 -17.01 -4.37
C LEU A 135 -2.11 -16.11 -5.03
N ILE A 136 -2.47 -14.86 -5.35
CA ILE A 136 -1.53 -13.87 -5.90
C ILE A 136 -0.52 -13.40 -4.84
N MET A 137 -0.95 -13.29 -3.58
CA MET A 137 -0.10 -12.83 -2.49
C MET A 137 0.91 -13.88 -2.05
N GLN A 138 0.65 -15.18 -2.16
CA GLN A 138 1.59 -16.22 -1.73
C GLN A 138 3.00 -16.11 -2.35
N PRO A 139 3.17 -16.05 -3.69
CA PRO A 139 4.50 -15.88 -4.28
C PRO A 139 5.16 -14.56 -3.87
N LEU A 140 4.37 -13.50 -3.67
CA LEU A 140 4.88 -12.23 -3.14
C LEU A 140 5.36 -12.38 -1.71
N VAL A 141 4.62 -13.05 -0.82
CA VAL A 141 5.03 -13.28 0.57
C VAL A 141 6.32 -14.09 0.64
N ILE A 142 6.48 -15.12 -0.20
CA ILE A 142 7.72 -15.89 -0.30
C ILE A 142 8.88 -14.98 -0.74
N PHE A 143 8.68 -14.16 -1.75
CA PHE A 143 9.69 -13.20 -2.19
C PHE A 143 10.06 -12.21 -1.08
N ILE A 144 9.06 -11.62 -0.43
CA ILE A 144 9.22 -10.64 0.66
C ILE A 144 10.01 -11.26 1.81
N THR A 145 9.58 -12.43 2.29
CA THR A 145 10.26 -13.13 3.39
C THR A 145 11.68 -13.51 3.03
N THR A 146 11.93 -13.92 1.78
CA THR A 146 13.29 -14.19 1.29
C THR A 146 14.17 -12.93 1.35
N VAL A 147 13.67 -11.80 0.85
CA VAL A 147 14.40 -10.51 0.87
C VAL A 147 14.60 -10.00 2.29
N THR A 148 13.58 -10.06 3.15
CA THR A 148 13.70 -9.64 4.55
C THR A 148 14.68 -10.54 5.32
N ASN A 149 14.63 -11.86 5.11
CA ASN A 149 15.59 -12.78 5.72
C ASN A 149 17.02 -12.50 5.25
N TYR A 150 17.18 -12.21 3.95
CA TYR A 150 18.45 -11.74 3.40
C TYR A 150 18.91 -10.50 4.20
N ILE A 151 18.12 -9.43 4.28
CA ILE A 151 18.48 -8.20 5.00
C ILE A 151 18.84 -8.44 6.48
N VAL A 152 18.06 -9.26 7.18
CA VAL A 152 18.17 -9.45 8.64
C VAL A 152 19.29 -10.42 9.03
N PHE A 153 19.39 -11.55 8.34
CA PHE A 153 20.34 -12.63 8.67
C PHE A 153 21.53 -12.70 7.71
N GLY A 154 21.62 -11.77 6.78
CA GLY A 154 22.68 -11.68 5.79
C GLY A 154 24.06 -11.49 6.37
N ASN A 155 25.03 -12.25 5.85
CA ASN A 155 26.44 -12.09 6.18
C ASN A 155 27.13 -11.09 5.24
N TRP A 156 26.66 -9.84 5.24
CA TRP A 156 27.34 -8.68 4.65
C TRP A 156 27.24 -7.49 5.60
#